data_AF-A0A5R8LRR8-F1
#
_entry.id   AF-A0A5R8LRR8-F1
#
_cell.length_a   1.000
_cell.length_b   1.000
_cell.length_c   1.000
_cell.angle_alpha   90.00
_cell.angle_beta   90.00
_cell.angle_gamma   90.00
#
_symmetry.space_group_name_H-M   'P 1'
#
loop_
_entity.id
_entity.type
_entity.pdbx_description
1 polymer ?
#
loop_
_entity_poly.entity_id
_entity_poly.type
_entity_poly.pdbx_seq_one_letter_code
_entity_poly.pdbx_strand_id
1 'polypeptide(L)'
;MYTLSAVQLQCNPNIQLTCDGGQLTNDGGLSLLIDFCHRLHLDQLLRQTVHFVDQRKCFTASYADICFQKILLSMAGYHHNVHANDFQRDPALTAILGEQSLVSQPSISRFLP
;
A
#
# COMPACT_ATOMS: atom_id res chain seq x y z
N MET A 1 -8.04 -20.06 -2.59
CA MET A 1 -8.77 -18.86 -3.03
C MET A 1 -10.24 -19.17 -2.79
N TYR A 2 -10.82 -18.62 -1.73
CA TYR A 2 -12.24 -18.81 -1.42
C TYR A 2 -13.01 -17.67 -2.07
N THR A 3 -13.70 -17.96 -3.17
CA THR A 3 -14.64 -17.04 -3.81
C THR A 3 -15.86 -16.94 -2.90
N LEU A 4 -16.16 -15.74 -2.40
CA LEU A 4 -17.37 -15.50 -1.64
C LEU A 4 -18.55 -15.59 -2.62
N SER A 5 -19.36 -16.63 -2.46
CA SER A 5 -20.52 -16.95 -3.27
C SER A 5 -21.42 -15.72 -3.44
N ALA A 6 -21.98 -15.51 -4.64
CA ALA A 6 -22.95 -14.44 -4.86
C ALA A 6 -24.09 -14.53 -3.83
N VAL A 7 -24.27 -13.48 -3.03
CA VAL A 7 -25.30 -13.44 -1.99
C VAL A 7 -26.51 -12.71 -2.56
N GLN A 8 -27.63 -13.42 -2.65
CA GLN A 8 -28.90 -12.81 -2.99
C GLN A 8 -29.50 -12.19 -1.73
N LEU A 9 -29.81 -10.89 -1.79
CA LEU A 9 -30.35 -10.18 -0.64
C LEU A 9 -31.82 -10.59 -0.40
N GLN A 10 -32.15 -10.92 0.85
CA GLN A 10 -33.52 -11.28 1.24
C GLN A 10 -34.50 -10.10 1.14
N CYS A 11 -34.00 -8.86 1.17
CA CYS A 11 -34.84 -7.66 1.08
C CYS A 11 -35.20 -7.28 -0.36
N ASN A 12 -34.40 -7.67 -1.35
CA ASN A 12 -34.66 -7.39 -2.75
C ASN A 12 -33.97 -8.45 -3.64
N PRO A 13 -34.73 -9.42 -4.19
CA PRO A 13 -34.17 -10.50 -5.00
C PRO A 13 -33.65 -10.01 -6.37
N ASN A 14 -33.96 -8.78 -6.77
CA ASN A 14 -33.42 -8.15 -7.99
C ASN A 14 -32.04 -7.52 -7.75
N ILE A 15 -31.56 -7.45 -6.50
CA ILE A 15 -30.22 -6.98 -6.16
C ILE A 15 -29.36 -8.20 -5.85
N GLN A 16 -28.35 -8.42 -6.68
CA GLN A 16 -27.37 -9.48 -6.51
C GLN A 16 -26.02 -8.85 -6.15
N LEU A 17 -25.44 -9.23 -5.01
CA LEU A 17 -24.09 -8.84 -4.64
C LEU A 17 -23.11 -9.88 -5.17
N THR A 18 -22.31 -9.50 -6.17
CA THR A 18 -21.20 -10.30 -6.68
C THR A 18 -19.88 -9.70 -6.21
N CYS A 19 -19.26 -10.33 -5.21
CA CYS A 19 -17.86 -10.09 -4.87
C CYS A 19 -17.00 -11.01 -5.74
N ASP A 20 -16.86 -10.67 -7.01
CA ASP A 20 -16.06 -11.41 -8.00
C ASP A 20 -14.54 -11.33 -7.74
N GLY A 21 -14.14 -10.64 -6.67
CA GLY A 21 -12.74 -10.46 -6.32
C GLY A 21 -12.01 -9.53 -7.29
N GLY A 22 -12.73 -8.58 -7.92
CA GLY A 22 -12.13 -7.49 -8.68
C GLY A 22 -11.08 -6.70 -7.88
N GLN A 23 -10.43 -5.74 -8.54
CA GLN A 23 -9.41 -4.88 -7.93
C GLN A 23 -10.04 -3.92 -6.90
N LEU A 24 -10.26 -4.42 -5.69
CA LEU A 24 -10.75 -3.66 -4.55
C LEU A 24 -9.58 -3.18 -3.69
N THR A 25 -9.63 -1.90 -3.35
CA THR A 25 -8.76 -1.27 -2.37
C THR A 25 -9.34 -1.46 -0.98
N ASN A 26 -8.57 -2.07 -0.09
CA ASN A 26 -8.96 -2.22 1.31
C ASN A 26 -8.60 -0.97 2.14
N ASP A 27 -7.53 -0.28 1.76
CA ASP A 27 -6.95 0.83 2.52
C ASP A 27 -7.26 2.21 1.94
N GLY A 28 -8.46 2.38 1.36
CA GLY A 28 -8.84 3.62 0.65
C GLY A 28 -8.81 4.87 1.52
N GLY A 29 -8.97 4.72 2.84
CA GLY A 29 -8.84 5.81 3.82
C GLY A 29 -7.44 6.43 3.88
N LEU A 30 -6.40 5.72 3.43
CA LEU A 30 -5.04 6.25 3.38
C LEU A 30 -4.85 7.32 2.30
N SER A 31 -5.76 7.43 1.34
CA SER A 31 -5.71 8.47 0.30
C SER A 31 -5.57 9.88 0.89
N LEU A 32 -6.32 10.20 1.96
CA LEU A 32 -6.25 11.48 2.65
C LEU A 32 -4.90 11.69 3.35
N LEU A 33 -4.34 10.63 3.94
CA LEU A 33 -3.05 10.69 4.60
C LEU A 33 -1.90 10.85 3.59
N ILE A 34 -2.01 10.22 2.43
CA ILE A 34 -1.08 10.41 1.32
C ILE A 34 -1.15 11.87 0.85
N ASP A 35 -2.33 12.42 0.55
CA ASP A 35 -2.46 13.83 0.15
C ASP A 35 -1.88 14.79 1.22
N PHE A 36 -2.14 14.51 2.50
CA PHE A 36 -1.57 15.27 3.61
C PHE A 36 -0.03 15.22 3.61
N CYS A 37 0.57 14.03 3.44
CA CYS A 37 2.02 13.88 3.36
C CYS A 37 2.61 14.63 2.16
N HIS A 38 1.94 14.58 1.01
CA HIS A 38 2.34 15.32 -0.20
C HIS A 38 2.29 16.85 0.03
N ARG A 39 1.25 17.36 0.68
CA ARG A 39 1.14 18.79 1.04
C ARG A 39 2.21 19.25 2.02
N LEU A 40 2.66 18.36 2.90
CA LEU A 40 3.79 18.62 3.81
C LEU A 40 5.16 18.45 3.15
N HIS A 41 5.20 18.08 1.86
CA HIS A 41 6.44 17.76 1.15
C HIS A 41 7.26 16.67 1.84
N LEU A 42 6.58 15.71 2.49
CA LEU A 42 7.24 14.64 3.23
C LEU A 42 8.07 13.75 2.30
N ASP A 43 7.59 13.52 1.08
CA ASP A 43 8.31 12.79 0.03
C ASP A 43 9.67 13.44 -0.29
N GLN A 44 9.69 14.77 -0.43
CA GLN A 44 10.92 15.52 -0.68
C GLN A 44 11.84 15.49 0.53
N LEU A 45 11.29 15.68 1.74
CA LEU A 45 12.04 15.61 2.98
C LEU A 45 12.70 14.25 3.17
N LEU A 46 11.98 13.15 2.92
CA LEU A 46 12.53 11.80 3.02
C LEU A 46 13.65 11.58 2.01
N ARG A 47 13.50 12.06 0.76
CA ARG A 47 14.57 11.98 -0.24
C ARG A 47 15.83 12.77 0.13
N GLN A 48 15.71 13.82 0.94
CA GLN A 48 16.82 14.65 1.40
C GLN A 48 17.47 14.16 2.71
N THR A 49 16.74 13.38 3.50
CA THR A 49 17.17 12.99 4.86
C THR A 49 17.49 11.51 4.97
N VAL A 50 16.81 10.66 4.21
CA VAL A 50 17.00 9.21 4.21
C VAL A 50 18.10 8.82 3.24
N HIS A 51 19.34 9.12 3.63
CA HIS A 51 20.54 8.75 2.89
C HIS A 51 21.31 7.67 3.65
N PHE A 52 21.12 6.42 3.24
CA PHE A 52 21.95 5.30 3.67
C PHE A 52 22.92 4.91 2.56
N VAL A 53 24.07 4.36 2.94
CA VAL A 53 25.00 3.75 1.98
C VAL A 53 24.31 2.50 1.42
N ASP A 54 23.81 2.64 0.19
CA ASP A 54 23.09 1.55 -0.48
C ASP A 54 24.05 0.58 -1.16
N GLN A 55 24.26 -0.57 -0.53
CA GLN A 55 25.08 -1.65 -1.08
C GLN A 55 24.26 -2.70 -1.85
N ARG A 56 22.96 -2.48 -2.02
CA ARG A 56 22.06 -3.45 -2.68
C ARG A 56 22.34 -3.47 -4.18
N LYS A 57 22.64 -4.66 -4.72
CA LYS A 57 22.92 -4.84 -6.15
C LYS A 57 21.68 -4.76 -7.05
N CYS A 58 20.55 -5.23 -6.53
CA CYS A 58 19.27 -5.24 -7.22
C CYS A 58 18.19 -4.72 -6.26
N PHE A 59 17.61 -3.56 -6.55
CA PHE A 59 16.50 -3.00 -5.78
C PHE A 59 15.45 -2.43 -6.73
N THR A 60 14.18 -2.50 -6.31
CA THR A 60 13.03 -1.93 -7.04
C THR A 60 12.53 -0.62 -6.43
N ALA A 61 13.00 -0.27 -5.24
CA ALA A 61 12.57 0.91 -4.48
C ALA A 61 13.76 1.51 -3.71
N SER A 62 13.83 2.84 -3.68
CA SER A 62 14.84 3.57 -2.92
C SER A 62 14.58 3.44 -1.41
N TYR A 63 15.58 3.74 -0.58
CA TYR A 63 15.35 3.77 0.87
C TYR A 63 14.31 4.81 1.29
N ALA A 64 14.20 5.93 0.58
CA ALA A 64 13.15 6.91 0.83
C ALA A 64 11.75 6.33 0.58
N ASP A 65 11.57 5.58 -0.51
CA ASP A 65 10.27 4.94 -0.83
C ASP A 65 9.91 3.86 0.19
N ILE A 66 10.90 3.06 0.61
CA ILE A 66 10.72 2.04 1.66
C ILE A 66 10.36 2.70 2.99
N CYS A 67 11.00 3.82 3.32
CA CYS A 67 10.68 4.61 4.52
C CYS A 67 9.25 5.15 4.46
N PHE A 68 8.89 5.76 3.34
CA PHE A 68 7.56 6.35 3.14
C PHE A 68 6.45 5.30 3.27
N GLN A 69 6.58 4.16 2.60
CA GLN A 69 5.59 3.09 2.74
C GLN A 69 5.53 2.52 4.17
N LYS A 70 6.66 2.45 4.88
CA LYS A 70 6.67 2.01 6.28
C LYS A 70 5.93 2.98 7.21
N ILE A 71 6.02 4.28 6.94
CA ILE A 71 5.21 5.31 7.62
C ILE A 71 3.72 5.09 7.33
N LEU A 72 3.35 4.90 6.05
CA LEU A 72 1.95 4.65 5.67
C LEU A 72 1.37 3.39 6.31
N LEU A 73 2.11 2.28 6.30
CA LEU A 73 1.71 1.04 6.99
C LEU A 73 1.54 1.26 8.50
N SER A 74 2.40 2.07 9.12
CA SER A 74 2.27 2.42 10.55
C SER A 74 1.03 3.27 10.82
N MET A 75 0.73 4.25 9.95
CA MET A 75 -0.49 5.06 10.05
C MET A 75 -1.77 4.24 9.82
N ALA A 76 -1.70 3.22 8.96
CA ALA A 76 -2.79 2.27 8.73
C ALA A 76 -3.03 1.30 9.89
N GLY A 77 -2.15 1.28 10.89
CA GLY A 77 -2.23 0.35 12.04
C GLY A 77 -1.64 -1.03 11.77
N TYR A 78 -0.86 -1.21 10.69
CA TYR A 78 -0.21 -2.48 10.40
C TYR A 78 1.12 -2.61 11.16
N HIS A 79 1.09 -3.44 12.20
CA HIS A 79 2.28 -3.71 13.04
C HIS A 79 3.23 -4.76 12.44
N HIS A 80 2.76 -5.55 11.47
CA HIS A 80 3.53 -6.64 10.86
C HIS A 80 3.74 -6.36 9.38
N ASN A 81 4.94 -6.66 8.90
CA ASN A 81 5.29 -6.43 7.49
C ASN A 81 4.49 -7.33 6.52
N VAL A 82 3.81 -8.38 6.99
CA VAL A 82 3.06 -9.33 6.15
C VAL A 82 2.05 -8.63 5.23
N HIS A 83 1.44 -7.54 5.71
CA HIS A 83 0.45 -6.75 4.97
C HIS A 83 1.05 -5.87 3.87
N ALA A 84 2.38 -5.71 3.81
CA ALA A 84 3.03 -4.91 2.78
C ALA A 84 2.86 -5.49 1.37
N ASN A 85 2.64 -6.81 1.24
CA ASN A 85 2.35 -7.42 -0.06
C ASN A 85 0.94 -7.11 -0.57
N ASP A 86 -0.03 -7.01 0.34
CA ASP A 86 -1.39 -6.59 0.00
C ASP A 86 -1.35 -5.11 -0.42
N PHE A 87 -0.65 -4.29 0.37
CA PHE A 87 -0.39 -2.88 0.10
C PHE A 87 0.31 -2.65 -1.26
N GLN A 88 1.29 -3.49 -1.59
CA GLN A 88 2.05 -3.43 -2.84
C GLN A 88 1.17 -3.52 -4.10
N ARG A 89 0.04 -4.24 -3.99
CA ARG A 89 -0.85 -4.57 -5.11
C ARG A 89 -2.15 -3.77 -5.06
N ASP A 90 -2.28 -2.84 -4.12
CA ASP A 90 -3.49 -2.05 -3.98
C ASP A 90 -3.66 -1.11 -5.20
N PRO A 91 -4.76 -1.22 -5.95
CA PRO A 91 -4.97 -0.49 -7.21
C PRO A 91 -5.17 1.01 -7.01
N ALA A 92 -5.80 1.45 -5.91
CA ALA A 92 -5.97 2.87 -5.63
C ALA A 92 -4.67 3.50 -5.14
N LEU A 93 -3.93 2.82 -4.25
CA LEU A 93 -2.69 3.37 -3.72
C LEU A 93 -1.61 3.49 -4.81
N THR A 94 -1.53 2.50 -5.71
CA THR A 94 -0.65 2.57 -6.89
C THR A 94 -1.05 3.72 -7.82
N ALA A 95 -2.35 3.92 -8.06
CA ALA A 95 -2.84 5.05 -8.86
C ALA A 95 -2.57 6.42 -8.22
N ILE A 96 -2.77 6.56 -6.90
CA ILE A 96 -2.56 7.82 -6.17
C ILE A 96 -1.08 8.19 -6.15
N LEU A 97 -0.20 7.22 -5.92
CA LEU A 97 1.25 7.44 -5.86
C LEU A 97 1.90 7.50 -7.25
N GLY A 98 1.18 7.13 -8.31
CA GLY A 98 1.67 7.15 -9.69
C GLY A 98 2.70 6.06 -10.00
N GLU A 99 2.67 4.97 -9.23
CA GLU A 99 3.65 3.88 -9.29
C GLU A 99 3.02 2.58 -9.84
N GLN A 100 3.78 1.79 -10.61
CA GLN A 100 3.27 0.52 -11.14
C GLN A 100 3.10 -0.55 -10.05
N SER A 101 3.90 -0.48 -9.00
CA SER A 101 3.83 -1.36 -7.83
C SER A 101 4.55 -0.70 -6.67
N LEU A 102 4.01 -0.83 -5.46
CA LEU A 102 4.67 -0.29 -4.27
C LEU A 102 5.76 -1.25 -3.75
N VAL A 103 6.32 -0.95 -2.59
CA VAL A 103 7.41 -1.69 -1.96
C VAL A 103 6.93 -3.06 -1.47
N SER A 104 7.64 -4.10 -1.89
CA SER A 104 7.38 -5.47 -1.46
C SER A 104 7.68 -5.72 0.03
N GLN A 105 7.01 -6.71 0.62
CA GLN A 105 7.26 -7.12 2.02
C GLN A 105 8.73 -7.47 2.33
N PRO A 106 9.48 -8.17 1.45
CA PRO A 106 10.90 -8.42 1.68
C PRO A 106 11.74 -7.14 1.76
N SER A 107 11.40 -6.11 0.99
CA SER A 107 12.11 -4.82 1.02
C SER A 107 11.85 -4.07 2.33
N ILE A 108 10.59 -4.04 2.80
CA ILE A 108 10.22 -3.43 4.09
C ILE A 108 10.92 -4.13 5.26
N SER A 109 10.99 -5.46 5.21
CA SER A 109 11.60 -6.26 6.29
C SER A 109 13.10 -6.09 6.40
N ARG A 110 13.78 -5.71 5.32
CA ARG A 110 15.22 -5.45 5.28
C ARG A 110 15.58 -3.97 5.46
N PHE A 111 14.60 -3.10 5.66
CA PHE A 111 14.80 -1.65 5.67
C PHE A 111 15.71 -1.16 6.80
N LEU A 112 15.57 -1.74 7.99
CA LEU A 112 16.40 -1.48 9.16
C LEU A 112 16.79 -2.84 9.76
N PRO A 113 18.04 -3.01 10.21
CA PRO A 113 18.48 -4.21 10.92
C PRO A 113 17.79 -4.37 12.28
#